data_AF-A0A2V8XI67-F1
#
_entry.id   AF-A0A2V8XI67-F1
#
_cell.length_a   1.000
_cell.length_b   1.000
_cell.length_c   1.000
_cell.angle_alpha   90.00
_cell.angle_beta   90.00
_cell.angle_gamma   90.00
#
_symmetry.space_group_name_H-M   'P 1'
#
loop_
_entity.id
_entity.type
_entity.pdbx_description
1 polymer ?
#
loop_
_entity_poly.entity_id
_entity_poly.type
_entity_poly.pdbx_seq_one_letter_code
_entity_poly.pdbx_strand_id
1 'polypeptide(L)'
;MTIPGQPHASPAEEAEKKEVRRQLDFAYACLAFVGFTMLAYVAEPFFVDAKSPGAEAGYSFVVGIGLVLPSMLALVLAICLTVMRRRHQPIVIFCMLNVLLLSLALIWENNSMRWVYGTVSMLVPAWWFTVGRWRNTDTPLLQP
;
A
#
# COMPACT_ATOMS: atom_id res chain seq x y z
N MET A 1 6.26 29.25 31.97
CA MET A 1 6.27 28.09 32.89
C MET A 1 6.60 26.85 32.06
N THR A 2 7.83 26.37 32.20
CA THR A 2 8.37 25.17 31.53
C THR A 2 8.22 24.00 32.49
N ILE A 3 7.56 22.92 32.05
CA ILE A 3 7.39 21.69 32.86
C ILE A 3 8.75 20.97 32.89
N PRO A 4 9.37 20.77 34.08
CA PRO A 4 10.63 20.08 34.19
C PRO A 4 10.40 18.56 34.13
N GLY A 5 11.09 17.86 33.22
CA GLY A 5 11.21 16.41 33.29
C GLY A 5 10.71 15.58 32.10
N GLN A 6 10.46 16.15 30.92
CA GLN A 6 10.44 15.30 29.73
C GLN A 6 11.88 15.00 29.32
N PRO A 7 12.33 13.73 29.32
CA PRO A 7 13.60 13.39 28.69
C PRO A 7 13.45 13.77 27.22
N HIS A 8 14.18 14.81 26.80
CA HIS A 8 14.32 15.11 25.37
C HIS A 8 14.88 13.84 24.74
N ALA A 9 14.07 13.20 23.89
CA ALA A 9 14.50 12.01 23.16
C ALA A 9 15.85 12.32 22.52
N SER A 10 16.80 11.39 22.64
CA SER A 10 18.12 11.59 22.05
C SER A 10 17.95 11.87 20.55
N PRO A 11 18.77 12.73 19.92
CA PRO A 11 18.72 12.94 18.47
C PRO A 11 18.83 11.61 17.68
N ALA A 12 19.43 10.58 18.27
CA ALA A 12 19.45 9.22 17.71
C ALA A 12 18.07 8.53 17.71
N GLU A 13 17.27 8.69 18.77
CA GLU A 13 15.92 8.12 18.87
C GLU A 13 14.94 8.85 17.92
N GLU A 14 15.10 10.16 17.75
CA GLU A 14 14.31 10.92 16.78
C GLU A 14 14.65 10.52 15.34
N ALA A 15 15.93 10.29 15.03
CA ALA A 15 16.37 9.79 13.73
C ALA A 15 15.81 8.39 13.44
N GLU A 16 15.83 7.48 14.43
CA GLU A 16 15.26 6.14 14.28
C GLU A 16 13.74 6.20 14.02
N LYS A 17 12.98 6.99 14.79
CA LYS A 17 11.54 7.18 14.59
C LYS A 17 11.21 7.70 13.18
N LYS A 18 12.00 8.66 12.69
CA LYS A 18 11.84 9.21 11.33
C LYS A 18 12.10 8.15 10.26
N GLU A 19 13.12 7.32 10.45
CA GLU A 19 13.42 6.22 9.54
C GLU A 19 12.33 5.15 9.54
N VAL A 20 11.82 4.77 10.73
CA VAL A 20 10.68 3.83 10.85
C VAL A 20 9.47 4.34 10.09
N ARG A 21 9.13 5.63 10.26
CA ARG A 21 8.02 6.27 9.57
C ARG A 21 8.22 6.27 8.05
N ARG A 22 9.43 6.56 7.57
CA ARG A 22 9.73 6.56 6.13
C ARG A 22 9.51 5.17 5.51
N GLN A 23 9.94 4.11 6.20
CA GLN A 23 9.75 2.74 5.73
C GLN A 23 8.27 2.33 5.72
N LEU A 24 7.49 2.78 6.71
CA LEU A 24 6.04 2.56 6.74
C LEU A 24 5.34 3.30 5.59
N ASP A 25 5.65 4.58 5.39
CA ASP A 25 5.12 5.36 4.27
C ASP A 25 5.41 4.69 2.93
N PHE A 26 6.63 4.15 2.76
CA PHE A 26 7.00 3.42 1.54
C PHE A 26 6.19 2.13 1.38
N ALA A 27 6.02 1.34 2.44
CA ALA A 27 5.22 0.11 2.39
C ALA A 27 3.73 0.36 2.06
N TYR A 28 3.13 1.40 2.66
CA TYR A 28 1.77 1.81 2.31
C TYR A 28 1.67 2.33 0.88
N ALA A 29 2.66 3.09 0.40
CA ALA A 29 2.70 3.54 -0.99
C ALA A 29 2.80 2.36 -1.98
N CYS A 30 3.60 1.34 -1.67
CA CYS A 30 3.68 0.12 -2.46
C CYS A 30 2.33 -0.60 -2.54
N LEU A 31 1.61 -0.73 -1.42
CA LEU A 31 0.28 -1.35 -1.40
C LEU A 31 -0.75 -0.53 -2.17
N ALA A 32 -0.68 0.80 -2.09
CA ALA A 32 -1.52 1.71 -2.87
C ALA A 32 -1.29 1.54 -4.37
N PHE A 33 -0.02 1.41 -4.77
CA PHE A 33 0.36 1.21 -6.15
C PHE A 33 -0.17 -0.11 -6.70
N VAL A 34 -0.10 -1.20 -5.92
CA VAL A 34 -0.69 -2.50 -6.30
C VAL A 34 -2.21 -2.37 -6.49
N GLY A 35 -2.91 -1.72 -5.55
CA GLY A 35 -4.35 -1.46 -5.68
C GLY A 35 -4.72 -0.64 -6.92
N PHE A 36 -3.94 0.41 -7.19
CA PHE A 36 -4.09 1.25 -8.37
C PHE A 36 -3.88 0.47 -9.67
N THR A 37 -2.84 -0.36 -9.75
CA THR A 37 -2.61 -1.23 -10.92
C THR A 37 -3.79 -2.16 -11.17
N MET A 38 -4.37 -2.73 -10.11
CA MET A 38 -5.57 -3.55 -10.28
C MET A 38 -6.76 -2.73 -10.79
N LEU A 39 -7.01 -1.54 -10.22
CA LEU A 39 -8.10 -0.68 -10.69
C LEU A 39 -7.91 -0.29 -12.16
N ALA A 40 -6.69 0.04 -12.58
CA ALA A 40 -6.36 0.32 -13.98
C ALA A 40 -6.66 -0.88 -14.87
N TYR A 41 -6.29 -2.09 -14.43
CA TYR A 41 -6.58 -3.32 -15.17
C TYR A 41 -8.08 -3.59 -15.31
N VAL A 42 -8.88 -3.38 -14.26
CA VAL A 42 -10.33 -3.63 -14.32
C VAL A 42 -11.09 -2.50 -15.01
N ALA A 43 -10.50 -1.30 -15.08
CA ALA A 43 -11.04 -0.16 -15.79
C ALA A 43 -10.89 -0.26 -17.32
N GLU A 44 -9.97 -1.09 -17.81
CA GLU A 44 -9.69 -1.35 -19.22
C GLU A 44 -10.95 -1.40 -20.13
N PRO A 45 -11.95 -2.28 -19.87
CA PRO A 45 -13.13 -2.39 -20.72
C PRO A 45 -14.05 -1.15 -20.73
N PHE A 46 -13.87 -0.21 -19.80
CA PHE A 46 -14.65 1.03 -19.75
C PHE A 46 -14.01 2.18 -20.52
N PHE A 47 -12.69 2.13 -20.73
CA PHE A 47 -11.92 3.22 -21.34
C PHE A 47 -11.33 2.86 -22.71
N VAL A 48 -11.24 1.56 -23.03
CA VAL A 48 -10.73 1.07 -24.32
C VAL A 48 -11.90 0.64 -25.19
N ASP A 49 -12.08 1.33 -26.32
CA ASP A 49 -13.09 0.94 -27.31
C ASP A 49 -12.58 -0.28 -28.11
N ALA A 50 -13.16 -1.44 -27.80
CA ALA A 50 -12.90 -2.73 -28.44
C ALA A 50 -13.08 -2.72 -29.97
N LYS A 51 -13.74 -1.70 -30.51
CA LYS A 51 -13.95 -1.55 -31.96
C LYS A 51 -12.75 -0.98 -32.71
N SER A 52 -11.73 -0.48 -32.02
CA SER A 52 -10.53 0.05 -32.67
C SER A 52 -9.43 -1.01 -32.74
N PRO A 53 -9.14 -1.57 -33.93
CA PRO A 53 -8.08 -2.57 -34.09
C PRO A 53 -6.73 -1.94 -33.75
N GLY A 54 -6.18 -2.30 -32.58
CA GLY A 54 -4.91 -1.80 -32.06
C GLY A 54 -4.96 -1.15 -30.67
N ALA A 55 -6.13 -0.65 -30.22
CA ALA A 55 -6.24 -0.05 -28.89
C ALA A 55 -6.18 -1.08 -27.76
N GLU A 56 -6.84 -2.23 -27.94
CA GLU A 56 -6.77 -3.34 -26.98
C GLU A 56 -5.33 -3.87 -26.85
N ALA A 57 -4.62 -4.04 -27.98
CA ALA A 57 -3.24 -4.52 -27.97
C ALA A 57 -2.28 -3.52 -27.30
N GLY A 58 -2.44 -2.22 -27.57
CA GLY A 58 -1.62 -1.18 -26.95
C GLY A 58 -1.88 -1.04 -25.44
N TYR A 59 -3.15 -1.07 -25.03
CA TYR A 59 -3.51 -0.95 -23.62
C TYR A 59 -3.12 -2.20 -22.82
N SER A 60 -3.35 -3.40 -23.38
CA SER A 60 -2.88 -4.68 -22.83
C SER A 60 -1.36 -4.68 -22.60
N PHE A 61 -0.59 -4.13 -23.55
CA PHE A 61 0.86 -4.02 -23.40
C PHE A 61 1.26 -3.02 -22.30
N VAL A 62 0.63 -1.84 -22.26
CA VAL A 62 0.93 -0.79 -21.28
C VAL A 62 0.53 -1.21 -19.86
N VAL A 63 -0.64 -1.82 -19.67
CA VAL A 63 -1.08 -2.29 -18.36
C VAL A 63 -0.39 -3.59 -17.97
N GLY A 64 -0.33 -4.56 -18.89
CA GLY A 64 0.30 -5.86 -18.66
C GLY A 64 1.79 -5.76 -18.40
N ILE A 65 2.56 -5.09 -19.25
CA ILE A 65 4.03 -5.00 -19.06
C ILE A 65 4.39 -3.77 -18.23
N GLY A 66 3.74 -2.63 -18.46
CA GLY A 66 4.09 -1.36 -17.82
C GLY A 66 3.59 -1.22 -16.38
N LEU A 67 2.54 -1.94 -15.96
CA LEU A 67 2.02 -1.84 -14.59
C LEU A 67 2.08 -3.14 -13.78
N VAL A 68 1.86 -4.31 -14.40
CA VAL A 68 1.87 -5.58 -13.64
C VAL A 68 3.27 -5.91 -13.11
N LEU A 69 4.33 -5.80 -13.93
CA LEU A 69 5.70 -6.09 -13.50
C LEU A 69 6.13 -5.17 -12.33
N PRO A 70 5.98 -3.82 -12.43
CA PRO A 70 6.23 -2.94 -11.29
C PRO A 70 5.35 -3.23 -10.07
N SER A 71 4.08 -3.65 -10.25
CA SER A 71 3.21 -3.99 -9.12
C SER A 71 3.66 -5.25 -8.39
N MET A 72 4.19 -6.25 -9.11
CA MET A 72 4.75 -7.45 -8.48
C MET A 72 5.98 -7.12 -7.65
N LEU A 73 6.85 -6.25 -8.18
CA LEU A 73 8.00 -5.75 -7.43
C LEU A 73 7.55 -4.93 -6.20
N ALA A 74 6.56 -4.07 -6.35
CA ALA A 74 5.99 -3.28 -5.25
C ALA A 74 5.37 -4.19 -4.16
N LEU A 75 4.69 -5.27 -4.55
CA LEU A 75 4.12 -6.24 -3.62
C LEU A 75 5.23 -6.94 -2.82
N VAL A 76 6.30 -7.40 -3.49
CA VAL A 76 7.46 -8.00 -2.82
C VAL A 76 8.10 -7.02 -1.84
N LEU A 77 8.31 -5.76 -2.24
CA LEU A 77 8.85 -4.72 -1.37
C LEU A 77 7.94 -4.45 -0.16
N ALA A 78 6.62 -4.38 -0.37
CA ALA A 78 5.66 -4.21 0.71
C ALA A 78 5.72 -5.37 1.72
N ILE A 79 5.80 -6.62 1.23
CA ILE A 79 5.93 -7.81 2.07
C ILE A 79 7.26 -7.78 2.83
N CYS A 80 8.38 -7.53 2.17
CA CYS A 80 9.70 -7.44 2.80
C CYS A 80 9.72 -6.40 3.93
N LEU A 81 9.21 -5.20 3.67
CA LEU A 81 9.14 -4.12 4.66
C LEU A 81 8.19 -4.45 5.81
N THR A 82 7.08 -5.13 5.52
CA THR A 82 6.12 -5.60 6.53
C THR A 82 6.74 -6.67 7.43
N VAL A 83 7.50 -7.62 6.87
CA VAL A 83 8.21 -8.67 7.62
C VAL A 83 9.35 -8.08 8.46
N MET A 84 10.07 -7.10 7.95
CA MET A 84 11.10 -6.38 8.73
C MET A 84 10.48 -5.56 9.87
N ARG A 85 9.22 -5.12 9.74
CA ARG A 85 8.51 -4.26 10.70
C ARG A 85 7.34 -4.97 11.40
N ARG A 86 7.51 -6.26 11.75
CA ARG A 86 6.54 -7.08 12.53
C ARG A 86 5.96 -6.41 13.78
N ARG A 87 6.63 -5.40 14.34
CA ARG A 87 6.15 -4.64 15.49
C ARG A 87 4.91 -3.80 15.19
N HIS A 88 4.68 -3.37 13.95
CA HIS A 88 3.49 -2.60 13.59
C HIS A 88 2.38 -3.53 13.12
N GLN A 89 1.62 -4.09 14.07
CA GLN A 89 0.51 -5.02 13.82
C GLN A 89 -0.46 -4.63 12.68
N PRO A 90 -0.87 -3.35 12.51
CA PRO A 90 -1.81 -2.96 11.47
C PRO A 90 -1.30 -3.24 10.05
N ILE A 91 -0.01 -3.03 9.79
CA ILE A 91 0.54 -3.22 8.43
C ILE A 91 0.65 -4.70 8.09
N VAL A 92 0.93 -5.55 9.09
CA VAL A 92 0.97 -7.01 8.93
C VAL A 92 -0.43 -7.55 8.64
N ILE A 93 -1.42 -7.16 9.42
CA ILE A 93 -2.82 -7.57 9.22
C ILE A 93 -3.29 -7.10 7.85
N PHE A 94 -3.02 -5.84 7.50
CA PHE A 94 -3.40 -5.30 6.20
C PHE A 94 -2.71 -6.03 5.05
N CYS A 95 -1.40 -6.30 5.14
CA CYS A 95 -0.68 -7.05 4.11
C CYS A 95 -1.24 -8.47 3.93
N MET A 96 -1.56 -9.17 5.03
CA MET A 96 -2.18 -10.51 4.97
C MET A 96 -3.57 -10.46 4.32
N LEU A 97 -4.40 -9.50 4.70
CA LEU A 97 -5.71 -9.27 4.08
C LEU A 97 -5.57 -8.91 2.60
N ASN A 98 -4.56 -8.12 2.24
CA ASN A 98 -4.28 -7.72 0.87
C ASN A 98 -3.96 -8.95 0.01
N VAL A 99 -3.06 -9.82 0.48
CA VAL A 99 -2.74 -11.09 -0.19
C VAL A 99 -3.97 -11.99 -0.31
N LEU A 100 -4.75 -12.15 0.76
CA LEU A 100 -5.97 -12.96 0.75
C LEU A 100 -7.00 -12.44 -0.27
N LEU A 101 -7.25 -11.12 -0.28
CA LEU A 101 -8.17 -10.48 -1.23
C LEU A 101 -7.66 -10.59 -2.67
N LEU A 102 -6.35 -10.44 -2.90
CA LEU A 102 -5.75 -10.65 -4.21
C LEU A 102 -5.95 -12.09 -4.68
N SER A 103 -5.70 -13.09 -3.83
CA SER A 103 -5.95 -14.50 -4.15
C SER A 103 -7.42 -14.75 -4.48
N LEU A 104 -8.36 -14.20 -3.70
CA LEU A 104 -9.80 -14.30 -4.00
C LEU A 104 -10.16 -13.64 -5.33
N ALA A 105 -9.61 -12.47 -5.64
CA ALA A 105 -9.85 -11.74 -6.88
C ALA A 105 -9.30 -12.46 -8.13
N LEU A 106 -8.24 -13.25 -7.97
CA LEU A 106 -7.65 -14.08 -9.02
C LEU A 106 -8.41 -15.41 -9.19
N ILE A 107 -8.73 -16.12 -8.10
CA ILE A 107 -9.36 -17.45 -8.16
C ILE A 107 -10.81 -17.38 -8.64
N TRP A 108 -11.59 -16.39 -8.20
CA TRP A 108 -13.00 -16.29 -8.56
C TRP A 108 -13.26 -15.61 -9.90
N GLU A 109 -12.23 -15.10 -10.58
CA GLU A 109 -12.32 -14.37 -11.87
C GLU A 109 -13.46 -13.33 -11.93
N ASN A 110 -13.89 -12.82 -10.76
CA ASN A 110 -15.04 -11.96 -10.65
C ASN A 110 -14.58 -10.50 -10.67
N ASN A 111 -14.96 -9.77 -11.72
CA ASN A 111 -14.65 -8.34 -11.87
C ASN A 111 -15.07 -7.50 -10.65
N SER A 112 -16.16 -7.86 -9.98
CA SER A 112 -16.61 -7.18 -8.76
C SER A 112 -15.60 -7.32 -7.62
N MET A 113 -15.03 -8.53 -7.44
CA MET A 113 -14.00 -8.76 -6.42
C MET A 113 -12.69 -8.06 -6.76
N ARG A 114 -12.35 -7.95 -8.05
CA ARG A 114 -11.18 -7.19 -8.50
C ARG A 114 -11.33 -5.69 -8.23
N TRP A 115 -12.53 -5.12 -8.43
CA TRP A 115 -12.87 -3.75 -8.04
C TRP A 115 -12.78 -3.54 -6.53
N VAL A 116 -13.35 -4.44 -5.73
CA VAL A 116 -13.28 -4.39 -4.26
C VAL A 116 -11.84 -4.44 -3.79
N TYR A 117 -11.04 -5.37 -4.32
CA TYR A 117 -9.62 -5.48 -3.98
C TYR A 117 -8.86 -4.20 -4.32
N GLY A 118 -8.99 -3.69 -5.54
CA GLY A 118 -8.30 -2.48 -5.97
C GLY A 118 -8.66 -1.28 -5.10
N THR A 119 -9.96 -1.13 -4.79
CA THR A 119 -10.48 -0.03 -3.97
C THR A 119 -9.97 -0.12 -2.53
N VAL A 120 -10.08 -1.28 -1.88
CA VAL A 120 -9.60 -1.48 -0.49
C VAL A 120 -8.09 -1.27 -0.40
N SER A 121 -7.35 -1.80 -1.38
CA SER A 121 -5.90 -1.67 -1.46
C SER A 121 -5.42 -0.24 -1.66
N MET A 122 -6.26 0.65 -2.20
CA MET A 122 -5.96 2.06 -2.38
C MET A 122 -6.44 2.93 -1.20
N LEU A 123 -7.65 2.66 -0.68
CA LEU A 123 -8.26 3.45 0.40
C LEU A 123 -7.54 3.28 1.74
N VAL A 124 -7.03 2.10 2.07
CA VAL A 124 -6.35 1.88 3.35
C VAL A 124 -5.02 2.65 3.43
N PRO A 125 -4.15 2.61 2.40
CA PRO A 125 -3.01 3.54 2.32
C PRO A 125 -3.41 5.01 2.30
N ALA A 126 -4.49 5.38 1.59
CA ALA A 126 -4.97 6.77 1.60
C ALA A 126 -5.37 7.21 3.02
N TRP A 127 -6.01 6.33 3.79
CA TRP A 127 -6.31 6.56 5.20
C TRP A 127 -5.03 6.68 6.05
N TRP A 128 -4.00 5.90 5.77
CA TRP A 128 -2.70 6.04 6.44
C TRP A 128 -2.11 7.44 6.23
N PHE A 129 -2.07 7.95 4.99
CA PHE A 129 -1.52 9.27 4.70
C PHE A 129 -2.36 10.43 5.26
N THR A 130 -3.68 10.25 5.36
CA THR A 130 -4.60 11.31 5.81
C THR A 130 -4.82 11.32 7.33
N VAL A 131 -4.83 10.17 7.98
CA VAL A 131 -5.21 10.02 9.40
C VAL A 131 -4.17 9.23 10.19
N GLY A 132 -3.73 8.07 9.68
CA GLY A 132 -2.85 7.15 10.40
C GLY A 132 -1.49 7.76 10.76
N ARG A 133 -0.87 8.48 9.83
CA ARG A 133 0.42 9.16 9.99
C ARG A 133 0.38 10.21 11.10
N TRP A 134 -0.72 10.95 11.21
CA TRP A 134 -0.91 11.97 12.24
C TRP A 134 -0.99 11.34 13.62
N ARG A 135 -1.88 10.35 13.79
CA ARG A 135 -2.03 9.60 15.06
C ARG A 135 -0.74 8.93 15.52
N ASN A 136 0.08 8.44 14.61
CA ASN A 136 1.36 7.80 14.94
C ASN A 136 2.49 8.79 15.23
N THR A 137 2.22 10.11 15.18
CA THR A 137 3.14 11.18 15.64
C THR A 137 2.99 11.43 17.13
N ASP A 138 1.79 11.19 17.65
CA ASP A 138 1.40 11.57 19.00
C ASP A 138 1.49 10.40 19.99
N THR A 139 1.73 9.17 19.52
CA THR A 139 1.93 8.02 20.41
C THR A 139 3.36 8.04 20.97
N PRO A 140 3.57 8.33 22.27
CA PRO A 140 4.86 8.09 22.90
C PRO A 140 5.18 6.59 22.80
N LEU A 141 6.42 6.27 22.41
CA LEU A 141 6.92 4.90 22.51
C LEU A 141 6.79 4.50 23.98
N LEU A 142 5.84 3.62 24.28
CA LEU A 142 5.87 2.86 25.53
C LEU A 142 7.22 2.12 25.54
N GLN A 143 8.14 2.66 26.32
CA GLN A 143 9.39 2.00 26.66
C GLN A 143 9.02 0.71 27.41
N PRO A 144 9.61 -0.45 27.04
CA PRO A 144 9.54 -1.65 27.87
C PRO A 144 10.23 -1.46 29.22
#